data_AF-A0A821TW45-F1
#
_entry.id   AF-A0A821TW45-F1
#
_cell.length_a   1.000
_cell.length_b   1.000
_cell.length_c   1.000
_cell.angle_alpha   90.00
_cell.angle_beta   90.00
_cell.angle_gamma   90.00
#
_symmetry.space_group_name_H-M   'P 1'
#
loop_
_entity.id
_entity.type
_entity.pdbx_description
1 polymer ?
#
loop_
_entity_poly.entity_id
_entity_poly.type
_entity_poly.pdbx_seq_one_letter_code
_entity_poly.pdbx_strand_id
1 'polypeptide(L)' 'IRSTCVLISEDDQRTLQATVHGRIASHYYISYKTINMFAQRVTSNTNIADLIDIISSAHEYAEMPVKFLLRDK' A
#
# COMPACT_ATOMS: atom_id res chain seq x y z
N ILE A 1 13.11 -6.53 -3.21
CA ILE A 1 11.67 -6.26 -2.93
C ILE A 1 11.44 -6.62 -1.47
N ARG A 2 11.29 -5.63 -0.57
CA ARG A 2 10.93 -5.86 0.84
C ARG A 2 9.44 -5.57 1.00
N SER A 3 8.73 -6.43 1.72
CA SER A 3 7.29 -6.33 1.98
C SER A 3 7.06 -6.41 3.48
N THR A 4 6.20 -5.55 4.02
CA THR A 4 5.80 -5.57 5.44
C THR A 4 4.78 -6.66 5.75
N CYS A 5 4.36 -7.47 4.76
CA CYS A 5 3.23 -8.38 4.87
C CYS A 5 3.56 -9.77 5.45
N VAL A 6 4.82 -10.20 5.39
CA VAL A 6 5.24 -11.55 5.81
C VAL A 6 6.54 -11.45 6.62
N LEU A 7 6.64 -12.26 7.66
CA LEU A 7 7.88 -12.48 8.42
C LEU A 7 8.37 -13.91 8.19
N ILE A 8 9.69 -14.07 8.18
CA ILE A 8 10.36 -15.36 8.19
C ILE A 8 10.72 -15.64 9.65
N SER A 9 10.36 -16.82 10.17
CA SER A 9 10.69 -17.21 11.53
C SER A 9 12.20 -17.23 11.74
N GLU A 10 12.65 -16.61 12.83
CA GLU A 10 14.09 -16.53 13.14
C GLU A 10 14.68 -17.89 13.51
N ASP A 11 13.85 -18.77 14.09
CA ASP A 11 14.24 -20.08 14.62
C ASP A 11 14.66 -21.06 13.52
N ASP A 12 13.93 -21.10 12.39
CA ASP A 12 14.12 -22.10 11.34
C ASP A 12 14.40 -21.52 9.94
N GLN A 13 14.28 -20.19 9.78
CA GLN A 13 14.45 -19.47 8.52
C GLN A 13 13.61 -20.02 7.35
N ARG A 14 12.51 -20.73 7.65
CA ARG A 14 11.70 -21.45 6.66
C ARG A 14 10.20 -21.22 6.86
N THR A 15 9.77 -21.05 8.10
CA THR A 15 8.37 -20.80 8.41
C THR A 15 8.01 -19.36 8.08
N LEU A 16 6.95 -19.18 7.30
CA LEU A 16 6.39 -17.87 6.98
C LEU A 16 5.19 -17.57 7.88
N GLN A 17 5.14 -16.34 8.40
CA GLN A 17 4.03 -15.85 9.21
C GLN A 17 3.48 -14.56 8.61
N ALA A 18 2.15 -14.48 8.51
CA ALA A 18 1.48 -13.25 8.07
C ALA A 18 1.53 -12.19 9.17
N THR A 19 1.98 -10.98 8.82
CA THR A 19 1.88 -9.82 9.72
C THR A 19 0.46 -9.28 9.76
N VAL A 20 0.20 -8.31 10.65
CA VAL A 20 -1.05 -7.54 10.62
C VAL A 20 -1.24 -6.86 9.25
N HIS A 21 -0.18 -6.28 8.70
CA HIS A 21 -0.19 -5.70 7.35
C HIS A 21 -0.56 -6.73 6.27
N GLY A 22 -0.01 -7.94 6.32
CA GLY A 22 -0.33 -9.00 5.38
C GLY A 22 -1.77 -9.50 5.49
N ARG A 23 -2.30 -9.58 6.72
CA ARG A 23 -3.71 -9.90 6.95
C ARG A 23 -4.64 -8.83 6.38
N ILE A 24 -4.34 -7.54 6.60
CA ILE A 24 -5.10 -6.43 6.03
C ILE A 24 -5.04 -6.46 4.49
N ALA A 25 -3.84 -6.62 3.92
CA ALA A 25 -3.64 -6.72 2.48
C ALA A 25 -4.51 -7.83 1.86
N SER A 26 -4.45 -9.03 2.43
CA SER A 26 -5.20 -10.19 1.96
C SER A 26 -6.71 -10.03 2.14
N HIS A 27 -7.15 -9.44 3.25
CA HIS A 27 -8.57 -9.32 3.56
C HIS A 27 -9.28 -8.30 2.66
N TYR A 28 -8.60 -7.20 2.33
CA TYR A 28 -9.16 -6.12 1.52
C TYR A 28 -8.71 -6.12 0.06
N TYR A 29 -7.98 -7.16 -0.37
CA TYR A 29 -7.42 -7.26 -1.73
C TYR A 29 -6.56 -6.05 -2.13
N ILE A 30 -5.81 -5.52 -1.16
CA ILE A 30 -4.91 -4.38 -1.37
C ILE A 30 -3.50 -4.90 -1.67
N SER A 31 -2.83 -4.28 -2.65
CA SER A 31 -1.45 -4.60 -3.02
C SER A 31 -0.51 -4.43 -1.82
N TYR A 32 0.41 -5.38 -1.66
CA TYR A 32 1.49 -5.26 -0.66
C TYR A 32 2.31 -3.99 -0.84
N LYS A 33 2.38 -3.44 -2.07
CA LYS A 33 3.08 -2.19 -2.36
C LYS A 33 2.38 -1.00 -1.70
N THR A 34 1.05 -0.94 -1.80
CA THR A 34 0.23 0.09 -1.16
C THR A 34 0.31 -0.01 0.35
N ILE A 35 0.18 -1.22 0.91
CA ILE A 35 0.31 -1.44 2.36
C ILE A 35 1.72 -1.09 2.86
N ASN A 36 2.77 -1.41 2.11
CA ASN A 36 4.13 -1.01 2.45
C ASN A 36 4.28 0.52 2.44
N MET A 37 3.69 1.20 1.45
CA MET A 37 3.69 2.66 1.37
C MET A 37 2.92 3.31 2.53
N PHE A 38 1.76 2.76 2.90
CA PHE A 38 1.01 3.21 4.08
C PHE A 38 1.82 3.05 5.36
N ALA A 39 2.48 1.90 5.57
CA ALA A 39 3.33 1.66 6.73
C ALA A 39 4.51 2.64 6.83
N GLN A 40 4.94 3.25 5.72
CA GLN A 40 6.04 4.23 5.68
C GLN A 40 5.55 5.68 5.81
N ARG A 41 4.37 6.02 5.27
CA ARG A 41 3.90 7.41 5.15
C ARG A 41 2.83 7.80 6.18
N VAL A 42 2.06 6.84 6.69
CA VAL A 42 1.03 7.11 7.71
C VAL A 42 1.69 7.13 9.08
N THR A 43 1.56 8.26 9.77
CA THR A 43 2.10 8.48 11.12
C THR A 43 1.01 9.08 12.02
N SER A 44 1.26 9.22 13.31
CA SER A 44 0.33 9.85 14.26
C SER A 44 0.03 11.32 13.93
N ASN A 45 0.86 11.97 13.11
CA ASN A 45 0.76 13.39 12.79
C ASN A 45 0.18 13.65 11.39
N THR A 46 -0.21 12.60 10.66
CA THR A 46 -0.77 12.72 9.30
C THR A 46 -2.14 13.39 9.37
N ASN A 47 -2.27 14.56 8.72
CA ASN A 47 -3.54 15.26 8.64
C ASN A 47 -4.41 14.73 7.48
N ILE A 48 -5.65 15.22 7.36
CA ILE A 48 -6.60 14.75 6.31
C ILE A 48 -6.08 15.04 4.90
N ALA A 49 -5.44 16.19 4.65
CA ALA A 49 -4.91 16.52 3.34
C ALA A 49 -3.76 15.58 2.94
N ASP A 50 -2.85 15.31 3.88
CA ASP A 50 -1.77 14.34 3.67
C ASP A 50 -2.32 12.92 3.46
N LEU A 51 -3.38 12.56 4.19
CA LEU A 51 -4.02 11.25 4.03
C LEU A 51 -4.63 11.08 2.65
N ILE A 52 -5.27 12.11 2.10
CA ILE A 52 -5.82 12.10 0.74
C ILE A 52 -4.69 11.91 -0.29
N ASP A 53 -3.57 12.61 -0.12
CA ASP A 53 -2.41 12.46 -1.00
C ASP A 53 -1.81 11.03 -0.93
N ILE A 54 -1.67 10.50 0.30
CA ILE A 54 -1.20 9.14 0.55
C ILE A 54 -2.12 8.11 -0.13
N ILE A 55 -3.43 8.20 0.07
CA ILE A 55 -4.39 7.25 -0.52
C ILE A 55 -4.41 7.37 -2.04
N SER A 56 -4.37 8.59 -2.58
CA SER A 56 -4.33 8.83 -4.03
C SER A 56 -3.06 8.27 -4.70
N SER A 57 -1.98 8.08 -3.93
CA SER A 57 -0.73 7.47 -4.37
C SER A 57 -0.73 5.93 -4.35
N ALA A 58 -1.86 5.30 -4.05
CA ALA A 58 -1.97 3.85 -3.96
C ALA A 58 -1.66 3.15 -5.30
N HIS A 59 -1.03 1.97 -5.24
CA HIS A 59 -0.61 1.23 -6.42
C HIS A 59 -1.78 0.77 -7.30
N GLU A 60 -2.95 0.60 -6.70
CA GLU A 60 -4.21 0.25 -7.37
C GLU A 60 -4.61 1.29 -8.43
N TYR A 61 -4.12 2.51 -8.30
CA TYR A 61 -4.42 3.63 -9.20
C TYR A 61 -3.36 3.83 -10.28
N ALA A 62 -2.27 3.06 -10.27
CA ALA A 62 -1.14 3.27 -11.18
C ALA A 62 -1.50 3.11 -12.68
N GLU A 63 -2.54 2.33 -12.98
CA GLU A 63 -3.01 2.09 -14.34
C GLU A 63 -4.24 2.93 -14.71
N MET A 64 -4.74 3.80 -13.82
CA MET A 64 -5.89 4.65 -14.14
C MET A 64 -5.47 5.75 -15.13
N PRO A 65 -6.02 5.77 -16.36
CA PRO A 65 -5.64 6.75 -17.35
C PRO A 65 -6.23 8.12 -17.03
N VAL A 66 -5.40 9.16 -17.07
CA VAL A 66 -5.87 10.55 -17.05
C VAL A 66 -6.31 10.92 -18.47
N LYS A 67 -7.62 11.03 -18.68
CA LYS A 67 -8.17 11.50 -19.95
C LYS A 67 -8.11 13.02 -19.98
N PHE A 68 -7.33 13.59 -20.90
CA PHE A 68 -7.49 14.99 -21.26
C PHE A 68 -8.75 15.11 -22.10
N LEU A 69 -9.75 15.85 -21.62
CA LEU A 69 -10.82 16.35 -22.48
C LEU A 69 -10.17 17.38 -23.40
N LEU A 70 -9.80 16.95 -24.61
CA LEU A 70 -9.56 17.90 -25.69
C LEU A 70 -10.88 18.65 -25.89
N ARG A 71 -10.97 19.85 -25.34
CA ARG A 71 -11.90 20.87 -25.83
C ARG A 71 -11.40 21.22 -27.23
N ASP A 72 -11.83 20.44 -28.22
CA ASP A 72 -11.64 20.80 -29.61
C ASP A 72 -12.22 22.21 -29.82
N LYS A 73 -11.37 23.07 -30.39
CA LYS A 73 -11.69 24.41 -30.88
C LYS A 73 -12.54 24.34 -32.13
#